data_AF-A0A418NDI9-F1
#
_entry.id   AF-A0A418NDI9-F1
#
_cell.length_a   1.000
_cell.length_b   1.000
_cell.length_c   1.000
_cell.angle_alpha   90.00
_cell.angle_beta   90.00
_cell.angle_gamma   90.00
#
_symmetry.space_group_name_H-M   'P 1'
#
loop_
_entity.id
_entity.type
_entity.pdbx_description
1 polymer ?
#
loop_
_entity_poly.entity_id
_entity_poly.type
_entity_poly.pdbx_seq_one_letter_code
_entity_poly.pdbx_strand_id
1 'polypeptide(L)'
;MAGKAAPEIYRHSTDVQILCTRARSLARAIDTAADEALGEESPELRRRALSLIVDFASMIEREAEDAIAKAERIEILSRAIKPVAEEEQ
;
A
#
# COMPACT_ATOMS: atom_id res chain seq x y z
N MET A 1 12.10 14.72 24.03
CA MET A 1 11.14 13.81 23.36
C MET A 1 11.61 13.30 21.98
N ALA A 2 12.82 13.64 21.51
CA ALA A 2 13.34 13.22 20.19
C ALA A 2 13.64 11.71 20.05
N GLY A 3 13.95 11.00 21.14
CA GLY A 3 14.37 9.59 21.07
C GLY A 3 13.29 8.57 20.67
N LYS A 4 12.00 8.94 20.68
CA LYS A 4 10.90 8.02 20.34
C LYS A 4 10.43 8.10 18.88
N ALA A 5 10.72 9.20 18.18
CA ALA A 5 10.18 9.46 16.85
C ALA A 5 10.90 8.67 15.74
N ALA A 6 12.23 8.50 15.83
CA ALA A 6 12.98 7.75 14.83
C ALA A 6 12.59 6.24 14.75
N PRO A 7 12.41 5.52 15.87
CA PRO A 7 11.89 4.15 15.83
C PRO A 7 10.45 4.04 15.27
N GLU A 8 9.60 5.03 15.51
CA GLU A 8 8.22 5.08 15.01
C GLU A 8 8.19 5.33 13.49
N ILE A 9 9.03 6.25 12.99
CA ILE A 9 9.23 6.47 11.55
C ILE A 9 9.68 5.19 10.87
N TYR A 10 10.71 4.51 11.40
CA TYR A 10 11.20 3.27 10.81
C TYR A 10 10.10 2.21 10.71
N ARG A 11 9.30 2.04 11.79
CA ARG A 11 8.17 1.11 11.80
C ARG A 11 7.15 1.45 10.71
N HIS A 12 6.74 2.71 10.62
CA HIS A 12 5.78 3.14 9.58
C HIS A 12 6.36 2.97 8.18
N SER A 13 7.66 3.21 7.97
CA SER A 13 8.29 2.97 6.66
C SER A 13 8.26 1.48 6.29
N THR A 14 8.53 0.59 7.24
CA THR A 14 8.38 -0.87 7.01
C THR A 14 6.93 -1.24 6.71
N ASP A 15 5.96 -0.70 7.45
CA ASP A 15 4.54 -0.95 7.19
C ASP A 15 4.16 -0.52 5.75
N VAL A 16 4.57 0.68 5.32
CA VAL A 16 4.32 1.19 3.95
C VAL A 16 4.90 0.23 2.91
N GLN A 17 6.14 -0.25 3.10
CA GLN A 17 6.76 -1.22 2.18
C GLN A 17 5.96 -2.52 2.10
N ILE A 18 5.44 -3.01 3.22
CA ILE A 18 4.61 -4.23 3.27
C ILE A 18 3.30 -3.99 2.51
N LEU A 19 2.60 -2.89 2.77
CA LEU A 19 1.34 -2.53 2.09
C LEU A 19 1.55 -2.43 0.57
N CYS A 20 2.60 -1.73 0.13
CA CYS A 20 2.93 -1.63 -1.30
C CYS A 20 3.27 -2.99 -1.93
N THR A 21 3.91 -3.88 -1.18
CA THR A 21 4.23 -5.25 -1.65
C THR A 21 2.97 -6.10 -1.77
N ARG A 22 2.01 -5.96 -0.85
CA ARG A 22 0.69 -6.60 -0.93
C ARG A 22 -0.11 -6.09 -2.11
N ALA A 23 -0.20 -4.76 -2.28
CA ALA A 23 -0.86 -4.15 -3.43
C ALA A 23 -0.29 -4.66 -4.76
N ARG A 24 1.05 -4.78 -4.88
CA ARG A 24 1.69 -5.37 -6.06
C ARG A 24 1.31 -6.84 -6.27
N SER A 25 1.19 -7.61 -5.20
CA SER A 25 0.81 -9.03 -5.29
C SER A 25 -0.65 -9.20 -5.73
N LEU A 26 -1.55 -8.34 -5.23
CA LEU A 26 -2.94 -8.28 -5.67
C LEU A 26 -3.05 -7.88 -7.15
N ALA A 27 -2.25 -6.92 -7.61
CA ALA A 27 -2.22 -6.52 -9.02
C ALA A 27 -1.82 -7.70 -9.94
N ARG A 28 -0.86 -8.54 -9.53
CA ARG A 28 -0.51 -9.77 -10.27
C ARG A 28 -1.64 -10.81 -10.25
N ALA A 29 -2.40 -10.89 -9.15
CA ALA A 29 -3.57 -11.77 -9.08
C ALA A 29 -4.69 -11.28 -10.01
N ILE A 30 -4.83 -9.97 -10.21
CA ILE A 30 -5.72 -9.39 -11.23
C ILE A 30 -5.30 -9.85 -12.63
N ASP A 31 -4.01 -9.77 -12.97
CA ASP A 31 -3.52 -10.24 -14.28
C ASP A 31 -3.88 -11.72 -14.49
N THR A 32 -3.68 -12.55 -13.47
CA THR A 32 -4.02 -14.00 -13.52
C THR A 32 -5.53 -14.22 -13.72
N ALA A 33 -6.37 -13.50 -12.97
CA ALA A 33 -7.83 -13.60 -13.10
C ALA A 33 -8.33 -13.06 -14.45
N ALA A 34 -7.65 -12.07 -15.04
CA ALA A 34 -7.95 -11.57 -16.37
C ALA A 34 -7.63 -12.61 -17.45
N ASP A 35 -6.48 -13.27 -17.36
CA ASP A 35 -6.11 -14.37 -18.26
C ASP A 35 -7.11 -15.53 -18.17
N GLU A 36 -7.52 -15.91 -16.96
CA GLU A 36 -8.57 -16.91 -16.74
C GLU A 36 -9.91 -16.50 -17.38
N ALA A 37 -10.34 -15.25 -17.18
CA ALA A 37 -11.59 -14.76 -17.75
C ALA A 37 -11.58 -14.74 -19.29
N LEU A 38 -10.44 -14.43 -19.89
CA LEU A 38 -10.28 -14.40 -21.35
C LEU A 38 -10.29 -15.81 -21.97
N GLY A 39 -9.71 -16.79 -21.28
CA GLY A 39 -9.64 -18.18 -21.74
C GLY A 39 -10.88 -19.03 -21.45
N GLU A 40 -11.78 -18.56 -20.58
CA GLU A 40 -12.91 -19.34 -20.09
C GLU A 40 -14.14 -19.28 -21.01
N GLU A 41 -14.66 -20.44 -21.40
CA GLU A 41 -15.85 -20.58 -22.26
C GLU A 41 -17.17 -20.56 -21.47
N SER A 42 -17.15 -21.01 -20.20
CA SER A 42 -18.31 -20.98 -19.31
C SER A 42 -18.61 -19.55 -18.85
N PRO A 43 -19.82 -19.01 -19.13
CA PRO A 43 -20.20 -17.66 -18.70
C PRO A 43 -20.17 -17.47 -17.19
N GLU A 44 -20.45 -18.54 -16.42
CA GLU A 44 -20.48 -18.51 -14.95
C GLU A 44 -19.07 -18.40 -14.38
N LEU A 45 -18.14 -19.21 -14.89
CA LEU A 45 -16.74 -19.18 -14.47
C LEU A 45 -16.07 -17.87 -14.90
N ARG A 46 -16.34 -17.39 -16.11
CA ARG A 46 -15.86 -16.08 -16.57
C ARG A 46 -16.36 -14.95 -15.66
N ARG A 47 -17.65 -14.94 -15.30
CA ARG A 47 -18.20 -13.93 -14.40
C ARG A 47 -17.54 -13.98 -13.02
N ARG A 48 -17.24 -15.19 -12.52
CA ARG A 48 -16.52 -15.36 -11.26
C ARG A 48 -15.11 -14.77 -11.32
N ALA A 49 -14.35 -15.04 -12.38
CA ALA A 49 -13.01 -14.47 -12.58
C ALA A 49 -13.06 -12.93 -12.66
N LEU A 50 -14.02 -12.37 -13.40
CA LEU A 50 -14.24 -10.92 -13.45
C LEU A 50 -14.62 -10.33 -12.08
N SER A 51 -15.40 -11.05 -11.27
CA SER A 51 -15.71 -10.62 -9.90
C SER A 51 -14.46 -10.56 -9.02
N LEU A 52 -13.56 -11.54 -9.15
CA LEU A 52 -12.29 -11.55 -8.41
C LEU A 52 -11.42 -10.34 -8.76
N ILE A 53 -11.40 -9.91 -10.02
CA ILE A 53 -10.68 -8.70 -10.43
C ILE A 53 -11.18 -7.48 -9.65
N VAL A 54 -12.51 -7.32 -9.55
CA VAL A 54 -13.12 -6.20 -8.80
C VAL A 54 -12.77 -6.30 -7.32
N ASP A 55 -12.89 -7.49 -6.71
CA ASP A 55 -12.56 -7.69 -5.30
C ASP A 55 -11.08 -7.35 -5.01
N PHE A 56 -10.15 -7.80 -5.86
CA PHE A 56 -8.73 -7.50 -5.71
C PHE A 56 -8.44 -6.01 -5.93
N ALA A 57 -9.11 -5.34 -6.87
CA ALA A 57 -8.97 -3.91 -7.06
C ALA A 57 -9.40 -3.13 -5.80
N SER A 58 -10.54 -3.49 -5.20
CA SER A 58 -10.98 -2.90 -3.93
C SER A 58 -10.04 -3.19 -2.76
N MET A 59 -9.32 -4.32 -2.77
CA MET A 59 -8.29 -4.59 -1.77
C MET A 59 -7.05 -3.72 -2.00
N ILE A 60 -6.64 -3.49 -3.26
CA ILE A 60 -5.54 -2.58 -3.59
C ILE A 60 -5.84 -1.16 -3.13
N GLU A 61 -7.07 -0.68 -3.33
CA GLU A 61 -7.50 0.64 -2.88
C GLU A 61 -7.31 0.80 -1.35
N ARG A 62 -7.73 -0.19 -0.55
CA ARG A 62 -7.53 -0.17 0.91
C ARG A 62 -6.06 -0.17 1.31
N GLU A 63 -5.25 -1.02 0.68
CA GLU A 63 -3.80 -1.07 0.96
C GLU A 63 -3.12 0.27 0.60
N ALA A 64 -3.59 0.94 -0.46
CA ALA A 64 -3.09 2.25 -0.86
C ALA A 64 -3.51 3.35 0.11
N GLU A 65 -4.77 3.39 0.53
CA GLU A 65 -5.27 4.33 1.55
C GLU A 65 -4.49 4.20 2.87
N ASP A 66 -4.29 2.97 3.35
CA ASP A 66 -3.51 2.71 4.56
C ASP A 66 -2.04 3.13 4.40
N ALA A 67 -1.45 2.92 3.21
CA ALA A 67 -0.08 3.31 2.93
C ALA A 67 0.08 4.84 2.93
N ILE A 68 -0.88 5.56 2.35
CA ILE A 68 -0.92 7.03 2.35
C ILE A 68 -1.01 7.55 3.79
N ALA A 69 -1.94 7.04 4.60
CA ALA A 69 -2.09 7.48 5.99
C ALA A 69 -0.81 7.28 6.82
N LYS A 70 -0.08 6.17 6.59
CA LYS A 70 1.21 5.92 7.25
C LYS A 70 2.33 6.81 6.71
N ALA A 71 2.35 7.11 5.41
CA ALA A 71 3.30 8.03 4.81
C ALA A 71 3.12 9.47 5.35
N GLU A 72 1.87 9.94 5.45
CA GLU A 72 1.54 11.23 6.08
C GLU A 72 1.98 11.27 7.55
N ARG A 73 1.81 10.15 8.28
CA ARG A 73 2.30 10.05 9.66
C ARG A 73 3.82 10.16 9.75
N ILE A 74 4.57 9.54 8.83
CA ILE A 74 6.03 9.69 8.74
C ILE A 74 6.41 11.15 8.51
N GLU A 75 5.70 11.84 7.62
CA GLU A 75 5.96 13.26 7.32
C GLU A 75 5.77 14.13 8.57
N ILE A 76 4.66 13.95 9.30
CA ILE A 76 4.38 14.67 10.56
C ILE A 76 5.50 14.42 11.59
N LEU A 77 5.88 13.16 11.79
CA LEU A 77 6.93 12.79 12.74
C LEU A 77 8.30 13.36 12.32
N SER A 78 8.61 13.35 11.02
CA SER A 78 9.87 13.88 10.49
C SER A 78 9.99 15.39 10.69
N ARG A 79 8.89 16.13 10.51
CA ARG A 79 8.82 17.57 10.78
C ARG A 79 9.02 17.88 12.27
N ALA A 80 8.54 17.03 13.17
CA ALA A 80 8.72 17.20 14.61
C ALA A 80 10.17 16.96 15.10
N ILE A 81 11.00 16.28 14.29
CA ILE A 81 12.42 16.03 14.60
C ILE A 81 13.32 17.18 14.11
N LYS A 82 12.91 17.94 13.08
CA LYS A 82 13.58 19.20 12.71
C LYS A 82 13.06 20.32 13.63
N PRO A 83 13.81 20.76 14.66
CA PRO A 83 14.75 21.87 14.42
C PRO A 83 15.96 21.94 15.40
N VAL A 84 17.22 21.87 14.90
CA VAL A 84 18.42 22.65 15.34
C VAL A 84 19.55 22.41 14.30
N ALA A 85 19.55 23.11 13.17
CA ALA A 85 20.72 23.16 12.26
C ALA A 85 20.77 24.46 11.44
N GLU A 86 20.06 25.50 11.88
CA GLU A 86 20.03 26.81 11.20
C GLU A 86 20.29 27.95 12.20
N GLU A 87 21.18 27.74 13.18
CA GLU A 87 21.74 28.80 14.03
C GLU A 87 23.28 28.67 14.14
N GLU A 88 23.98 28.50 13.02
CA GLU A 88 25.41 28.83 12.94
C GLU A 88 25.73 29.34 11.52
N GLN A 89 25.44 30.62 11.27
CA GLN A 89 26.22 31.48 10.35
C GLN A 89 25.85 32.95 10.52
#